data_AF-A0A260S1H3-F1
#
_entry.id   AF-A0A260S1H3-F1
#
_cell.length_a   1.000
_cell.length_b   1.000
_cell.length_c   1.000
_cell.angle_alpha   90.00
_cell.angle_beta   90.00
_cell.angle_gamma   90.00
#
_symmetry.space_group_name_H-M   'P 1'
#
loop_
_entity.id
_entity.type
_entity.pdbx_description
1 polymer ?
#
loop_
_entity_poly.entity_id
_entity_poly.type
_entity_poly.pdbx_seq_one_letter_code
_entity_poly.pdbx_strand_id
1 'polypeptide(L)'
;MTARYVADVEQILALVDRAHIVGATIESAIADVEREVNDLGIEWEGEAAEAHRSKHELLRQELNDMRTALAQLGTLARGAHDRYRAAVDHNKRMWP
;
A
#
# COMPACT_ATOMS: atom_id res chain seq x y z
N MET A 1 -2.86 -5.30 34.46
CA MET A 1 -1.64 -4.98 33.67
C MET A 1 -2.08 -4.57 32.28
N THR A 2 -2.11 -3.27 31.99
CA THR A 2 -2.34 -2.76 30.64
C THR A 2 -1.11 -3.11 29.81
N ALA A 3 -1.25 -4.01 28.85
CA ALA A 3 -0.19 -4.33 27.92
C ALA A 3 0.24 -3.02 27.23
N ARG A 4 1.49 -2.59 27.45
CA ARG A 4 2.04 -1.41 26.80
C ARG A 4 2.25 -1.79 25.33
N TYR A 5 1.25 -1.52 24.50
CA TYR A 5 1.34 -1.72 23.05
C TYR A 5 2.40 -0.76 22.52
N VAL A 6 3.57 -1.30 22.19
CA VAL A 6 4.64 -0.57 21.50
C VAL A 6 4.44 -0.83 20.02
N ALA A 7 3.99 0.19 19.29
CA ALA A 7 3.91 0.11 17.84
C ALA A 7 5.34 0.04 17.26
N ASP A 8 5.64 -1.03 16.54
CA ASP A 8 6.89 -1.16 15.80
C ASP A 8 6.79 -0.35 14.50
N VAL A 9 7.39 0.83 14.52
CA VAL A 9 7.36 1.76 13.38
C VAL A 9 8.08 1.17 12.15
N GLU A 10 9.16 0.43 12.35
CA GLU A 10 9.91 -0.16 11.25
C GLU A 10 9.07 -1.22 10.54
N GLN A 11 8.36 -2.06 11.30
CA GLN A 11 7.42 -3.02 10.73
C GLN A 11 6.26 -2.35 10.00
N ILE A 12 5.74 -1.22 10.51
CA ILE A 12 4.67 -0.47 9.83
C ILE A 12 5.17 0.07 8.48
N LEU A 13 6.38 0.64 8.43
CA LEU A 13 6.95 1.14 7.19
C LEU A 13 7.23 0.01 6.19
N ALA A 14 7.77 -1.12 6.66
CA ALA A 14 7.99 -2.30 5.82
C ALA A 14 6.67 -2.87 5.25
N LEU A 15 5.58 -2.84 6.02
CA LEU A 15 4.26 -3.23 5.56
C LEU A 15 3.74 -2.29 4.46
N VAL A 16 3.91 -0.98 4.64
CA VAL A 16 3.54 0.04 3.64
C VAL A 16 4.27 -0.22 2.32
N ASP A 17 5.59 -0.41 2.35
CA ASP A 17 6.39 -0.67 1.16
C ASP A 17 5.96 -1.95 0.44
N ARG A 18 5.72 -3.04 1.20
CA ARG A 18 5.27 -4.31 0.63
C ARG A 18 3.91 -4.19 -0.06
N ALA A 19 2.98 -3.47 0.56
CA ALA A 19 1.64 -3.30 0.00
C ALA A 19 1.67 -2.47 -1.30
N HIS A 20 2.58 -1.49 -1.44
CA HIS A 20 2.79 -0.80 -2.72
C HIS A 20 3.29 -1.74 -3.83
N ILE A 21 4.23 -2.63 -3.51
CA ILE A 21 4.76 -3.61 -4.48
C ILE A 21 3.67 -4.56 -4.95
N VAL A 22 2.87 -5.09 -4.02
CA VAL A 22 1.76 -6.00 -4.34
C VAL A 22 0.72 -5.31 -5.22
N GLY A 23 0.31 -4.08 -4.88
CA GLY A 23 -0.64 -3.32 -5.70
C GLY A 23 -0.15 -3.13 -7.14
N ALA A 24 1.09 -2.68 -7.32
CA ALA A 24 1.68 -2.49 -8.64
C ALA A 24 1.81 -3.80 -9.43
N THR A 25 2.08 -4.92 -8.76
CA THR A 25 2.20 -6.24 -9.39
C THR A 25 0.85 -6.71 -9.93
N ILE A 26 -0.22 -6.51 -9.15
CA ILE A 26 -1.58 -6.87 -9.57
C ILE A 26 -2.03 -6.02 -10.76
N GLU A 27 -1.80 -4.71 -10.74
CA GLU A 27 -2.14 -3.82 -11.86
C GLU A 27 -1.39 -4.21 -13.14
N SER A 28 -0.08 -4.52 -13.04
CA SER A 28 0.71 -4.98 -14.18
C SER A 28 0.16 -6.27 -14.78
N ALA A 29 -0.13 -7.27 -13.93
CA ALA A 29 -0.63 -8.56 -14.41
C ALA A 29 -1.96 -8.45 -15.16
N ILE A 30 -2.86 -7.55 -14.72
CA ILE A 30 -4.13 -7.33 -15.42
C ILE A 30 -3.90 -6.63 -16.76
N ALA A 31 -3.06 -5.59 -16.78
CA ALA A 31 -2.73 -4.89 -18.02
C ALA A 31 -2.06 -5.82 -19.06
N ASP A 32 -1.27 -6.80 -18.61
CA ASP A 32 -0.64 -7.78 -19.49
C ASP A 32 -1.68 -8.74 -20.10
N VAL A 33 -2.66 -9.21 -19.32
CA VAL A 33 -3.78 -10.02 -19.84
C VAL A 33 -4.59 -9.24 -20.86
N GLU A 34 -4.93 -7.98 -20.57
CA GLU A 34 -5.68 -7.12 -21.51
C GLU A 34 -4.91 -6.91 -22.83
N ARG A 35 -3.59 -6.75 -22.75
CA ARG A 35 -2.73 -6.63 -23.93
C ARG A 35 -2.71 -7.91 -24.76
N GLU A 36 -2.52 -9.07 -24.14
CA GLU A 36 -2.51 -10.35 -24.84
C GLU A 36 -3.85 -10.63 -25.55
N VAL A 37 -4.98 -10.32 -24.91
CA VAL A 37 -6.31 -10.47 -25.53
C VAL A 37 -6.44 -9.59 -26.77
N ASN A 38 -5.99 -8.33 -26.70
CA ASN A 38 -6.00 -7.42 -27.84
C ASN A 38 -5.06 -7.88 -28.97
N ASP A 39 -3.86 -8.37 -28.62
CA ASP A 39 -2.86 -8.83 -29.59
C ASP A 39 -3.31 -10.10 -30.34
N LEU A 40 -4.13 -10.95 -29.72
CA LEU A 40 -4.75 -12.12 -30.36
C LEU A 40 -5.81 -11.74 -31.41
N GLY A 41 -6.21 -10.46 -31.48
CA GLY A 41 -7.24 -9.98 -32.41
C GLY A 41 -8.63 -10.56 -32.14
N ILE A 42 -8.84 -11.08 -30.93
CA ILE A 42 -10.14 -11.58 -30.48
C ILE A 42 -10.92 -10.39 -29.92
N GLU A 43 -12.02 -10.02 -30.58
CA GLU A 43 -12.98 -9.09 -29.99
C GLU A 43 -13.64 -9.76 -28.77
N TRP A 44 -13.12 -9.44 -27.58
CA TRP A 44 -13.71 -9.87 -26.32
C TRP A 44 -14.85 -8.92 -25.95
N GLU A 45 -16.04 -9.26 -26.43
CA GLU A 45 -17.28 -8.53 -26.18
C GLU A 45 -18.28 -9.36 -25.35
N GLY A 46 -19.36 -8.70 -24.91
CA GLY A 46 -20.43 -9.31 -24.13
C GLY A 46 -20.27 -9.17 -22.62
N GLU A 47 -21.15 -9.85 -21.89
CA GLU A 47 -21.32 -9.70 -20.43
C GLU A 47 -20.04 -9.98 -19.64
N ALA A 48 -19.26 -10.99 -20.04
CA ALA A 48 -18.01 -11.33 -19.37
C ALA A 48 -16.94 -10.23 -19.52
N ALA A 49 -16.86 -9.60 -20.69
CA ALA A 49 -15.92 -8.51 -20.96
C ALA A 49 -16.31 -7.24 -20.18
N GLU A 50 -17.61 -6.94 -20.11
CA GLU A 50 -18.13 -5.83 -19.32
C GLU A 50 -17.90 -6.04 -17.81
N ALA A 51 -18.18 -7.25 -17.32
CA ALA A 51 -17.90 -7.63 -15.94
C ALA A 51 -16.41 -7.50 -15.60
N HIS A 52 -15.52 -7.93 -16.50
CA HIS A 52 -14.07 -7.78 -16.31
C HIS A 52 -13.68 -6.30 -16.19
N ARG A 53 -14.07 -5.45 -17.15
CA ARG A 53 -13.77 -4.00 -17.12
C ARG A 53 -14.30 -3.33 -15.84
N SER A 54 -15.52 -3.67 -15.43
CA SER A 54 -16.11 -3.16 -14.19
C SER A 54 -15.30 -3.57 -12.95
N LYS A 55 -14.86 -4.84 -12.88
CA LYS A 55 -14.02 -5.34 -11.77
C LYS A 55 -12.62 -4.73 -11.81
N HIS A 56 -12.03 -4.53 -12.98
CA HIS A 56 -10.75 -3.87 -13.11
C HIS A 56 -10.81 -2.42 -12.61
N GLU A 57 -11.84 -1.67 -13.00
CA GLU A 57 -12.02 -0.28 -12.54
C GLU A 57 -12.26 -0.22 -11.02
N LEU A 58 -13.09 -1.12 -10.47
CA LEU A 58 -13.29 -1.23 -9.02
C LEU A 58 -11.97 -1.50 -8.31
N LEU A 59 -11.19 -2.47 -8.80
CA LEU A 59 -9.89 -2.80 -8.21
C LEU A 59 -8.93 -1.61 -8.27
N ARG A 60 -8.88 -0.87 -9.38
CA ARG A 60 -8.06 0.35 -9.52
C ARG A 60 -8.47 1.41 -8.50
N GLN A 61 -9.76 1.54 -8.21
CA GLN A 61 -10.26 2.42 -7.16
C GLN A 61 -9.83 1.94 -5.77
N GLU A 62 -10.06 0.68 -5.44
CA GLU A 62 -9.71 0.08 -4.14
C GLU A 62 -8.20 0.14 -3.86
N LEU A 63 -7.36 -0.10 -4.89
CA LEU A 63 -5.91 0.03 -4.78
C LEU A 63 -5.48 1.48 -4.54
N ASN A 64 -6.16 2.46 -5.14
CA ASN A 64 -5.92 3.87 -4.85
C ASN A 64 -6.29 4.25 -3.41
N ASP A 65 -7.42 3.75 -2.93
CA ASP A 65 -7.86 3.98 -1.55
C ASP A 65 -6.86 3.37 -0.56
N MET A 66 -6.43 2.12 -0.82
CA MET A 66 -5.38 1.46 -0.05
C MET A 66 -4.07 2.24 -0.08
N ARG A 67 -3.62 2.71 -1.26
CA ARG A 67 -2.41 3.54 -1.41
C ARG A 67 -2.48 4.80 -0.56
N THR A 68 -3.65 5.45 -0.53
CA THR A 68 -3.89 6.67 0.26
C THR A 68 -3.82 6.37 1.76
N ALA A 69 -4.49 5.32 2.21
CA ALA A 69 -4.48 4.90 3.60
C ALA A 69 -3.07 4.52 4.09
N LEU A 70 -2.30 3.79 3.27
CA LEU A 70 -0.92 3.41 3.57
C LEU A 70 0.02 4.62 3.61
N ALA A 71 -0.15 5.60 2.73
CA ALA A 71 0.62 6.85 2.76
C ALA A 71 0.36 7.64 4.05
N GLN A 72 -0.90 7.70 4.50
CA GLN A 72 -1.26 8.31 5.78
C GLN A 72 -0.63 7.55 6.94
N LEU A 73 -0.73 6.22 6.95
CA LEU A 73 -0.13 5.36 7.97
C LEU A 73 1.39 5.56 8.05
N GLY A 74 2.10 5.56 6.91
CA GLY A 74 3.54 5.79 6.86
C GLY A 74 3.94 7.18 7.36
N THR A 75 3.12 8.20 7.11
CA THR A 75 3.35 9.56 7.61
C THR A 75 3.22 9.63 9.13
N LEU A 76 2.18 9.00 9.69
CA LEU A 76 2.00 8.90 11.13
C LEU A 76 3.13 8.12 11.81
N ALA A 77 3.55 7.02 11.19
CA ALA A 77 4.63 6.17 11.69
C ALA A 77 5.96 6.94 11.75
N ARG A 78 6.37 7.61 10.66
CA ARG A 78 7.56 8.48 10.64
C ARG A 78 7.50 9.56 11.71
N GLY A 79 6.38 10.27 11.81
CA GLY A 79 6.20 11.30 12.83
C GLY A 79 6.26 10.76 14.27
N ALA A 80 5.84 9.51 14.51
CA ALA A 80 6.02 8.87 15.81
C ALA A 80 7.49 8.53 16.07
N HIS A 81 8.18 7.97 15.07
CA HIS A 81 9.61 7.63 15.17
C HIS A 81 10.48 8.84 15.50
N ASP A 82 10.29 9.95 14.79
CA ASP A 82 11.07 11.18 14.99
C ASP A 82 10.90 11.73 16.41
N ARG A 83 9.66 11.72 16.94
CA ARG A 83 9.37 12.16 18.31
C ARG A 83 10.03 11.25 19.35
N TYR A 84 9.98 9.93 19.15
CA TYR A 84 10.64 8.99 20.05
C TYR A 84 12.15 9.19 20.06
N ARG A 85 12.77 9.34 18.88
CA ARG A 85 14.21 9.56 18.75
C ARG A 85 14.64 10.87 19.42
N ALA A 86 13.91 11.96 19.16
CA ALA A 86 14.18 13.26 19.77
C ALA A 86 14.08 13.21 21.32
N ALA A 87 13.10 12.50 21.87
CA ALA A 87 12.96 12.33 23.32
C ALA A 87 14.12 11.53 23.93
N VAL A 88 14.54 10.45 23.27
CA VAL A 88 15.71 9.65 23.71
C VAL A 88 16.99 10.48 23.67
N ASP A 89 17.24 11.20 22.58
CA ASP A 89 18.44 12.04 22.42
C ASP A 89 18.46 13.23 23.38
N HIS A 90 17.29 13.78 23.70
CA HIS A 90 17.16 14.80 24.75
C HIS A 90 17.51 14.22 26.13
N ASN A 91 16.93 13.08 26.51
CA ASN A 91 17.19 12.43 27.80
C ASN A 91 18.67 12.03 27.95
N LYS A 92 19.29 11.48 26.90
CA LYS A 92 20.73 11.13 26.91
C LYS A 92 21.63 12.35 27.14
N ARG A 93 21.25 13.53 26.66
CA ARG A 93 22.02 14.77 26.87
C ARG A 93 21.83 15.37 28.26
N MET A 94 20.73 15.06 28.95
CA MET A 94 20.49 15.53 30.32
C MET A 94 21.24 14.74 31.39
N TRP A 95 21.68 13.51 31.07
CA TRP A 95 22.45 12.64 31.97
C TRP A 95 23.72 12.12 31.28
N PRO A 96 24.83 12.89 31.27
CA PRO A 96 26.15 12.39 30.91
C PRO A 96 26.75 11.47 31.98
#